data_AF-A0A395J575-F1
#
_entry.id   AF-A0A395J575-F1
#
_cell.length_a   1.000
_cell.length_b   1.000
_cell.length_c   1.000
_cell.angle_alpha   90.00
_cell.angle_beta   90.00
_cell.angle_gamma   90.00
#
_symmetry.space_group_name_H-M   'P 1'
#
loop_
_entity.id
_entity.type
_entity.pdbx_description
1 polymer ?
#
loop_
_entity_poly.entity_id
_entity_poly.type
_entity_poly.pdbx_seq_one_letter_code
_entity_poly.pdbx_strand_id
1 'polypeptide(L)'
;MFSKDFTAVGLAALSLVSQSQAGPTLGSSHIKARALLGNSFGVPGRNATYDYIVVGGGNAGLTIATRLAEAEAVPATDGIFAGKGANDWQPQIDWGYQTTPQSGAFNTSLHYARGKTLGGCSARNFMVYQRGTVGSLQKWADQVGDDSYEWNNFLPFYQKSVNFTAPDMNLRFANSTPKFVAAEAANSPATGPLSVTWSHYAQAFGTWAIKGLAQIGIPVIPGFLGGSLIGSSYVTFTLDAQKMTRESSETSFLRVGLQSPDLKVYTLSLAKKILFDENKKATGVLVETGGYPFTLTANKEVILSAGVFGSPQLLLASGVGPAAELSAVGIDVIADRPGVGKGMQDHIFTGIGYRVNAPTISKLGNDPAFAAEQAALYENTPAAGMYTSPNTDVIGWEKIPEKYRSKWSNETQAALAEYPADWPEVEYIAISSFLGNQVIEGTDPNDGFNYATLSIALVAPRSRGTLTITSPDTNVAPLIDPGYLTEKI
;
A
#
# COMPACT_ATOMS: atom_id res chain seq x y z
N MET A 1 12.10 21.66 11.11
CA MET A 1 11.00 22.62 11.34
C MET A 1 10.10 22.57 10.12
N PHE A 2 9.07 21.72 10.12
CA PHE A 2 8.33 21.36 8.91
C PHE A 2 6.93 21.99 8.91
N SER A 3 6.47 22.40 7.73
CA SER A 3 5.20 23.09 7.56
C SER A 3 4.01 22.18 7.84
N LYS A 4 3.12 22.63 8.72
CA LYS A 4 1.73 22.18 8.71
C LYS A 4 1.09 22.71 7.42
N ASP A 5 0.36 21.84 6.71
CA ASP A 5 -0.70 22.09 5.72
C ASP A 5 -0.60 21.17 4.50
N PHE A 6 -0.99 19.90 4.69
CA PHE A 6 -1.30 18.97 3.61
C PHE A 6 -2.54 18.15 3.95
N THR A 7 -3.63 18.36 3.20
CA THR A 7 -4.89 17.59 3.34
C THR A 7 -5.56 17.39 1.99
N ALA A 8 -5.53 16.15 1.49
CA ALA A 8 -6.31 15.74 0.33
C ALA A 8 -6.75 14.27 0.46
N VAL A 9 -7.82 14.01 1.21
CA VAL A 9 -8.60 12.75 1.08
C VAL A 9 -9.40 12.84 -0.23
N GLY A 10 -9.71 11.74 -0.94
CA GLY A 10 -10.62 11.85 -2.09
C GLY A 10 -11.23 10.57 -2.66
N LEU A 11 -12.31 10.79 -3.42
CA LEU A 11 -13.10 9.85 -4.22
C LEU A 11 -12.96 10.24 -5.71
N ALA A 12 -13.07 9.32 -6.67
CA ALA A 12 -12.85 9.60 -8.08
C ALA A 12 -14.01 9.12 -8.96
N ALA A 13 -14.41 9.91 -9.97
CA ALA A 13 -15.51 9.59 -10.88
C ALA A 13 -15.23 10.06 -12.31
N LEU A 14 -15.73 9.34 -13.31
CA LEU A 14 -15.39 9.52 -14.74
C LEU A 14 -16.64 9.79 -15.60
N SER A 15 -16.57 10.79 -16.48
CA SER A 15 -17.65 11.20 -17.37
C SER A 15 -17.18 11.40 -18.82
N LEU A 16 -17.70 10.62 -19.77
CA LEU A 16 -17.59 10.91 -21.20
C LEU A 16 -18.76 11.81 -21.62
N VAL A 17 -18.47 13.07 -21.95
CA VAL A 17 -19.51 14.07 -22.25
C VAL A 17 -19.68 14.29 -23.75
N SER A 18 -20.72 13.69 -24.35
CA SER A 18 -21.16 14.03 -25.71
C SER A 18 -22.05 15.27 -25.70
N GLN A 19 -21.51 16.44 -26.04
CA GLN A 19 -22.30 17.65 -26.28
C GLN A 19 -22.40 17.96 -27.77
N SER A 20 -23.63 17.94 -28.30
CA SER A 20 -23.96 18.31 -29.67
C SER A 20 -24.80 19.60 -29.71
N GLN A 21 -24.15 20.75 -29.92
CA GLN A 21 -24.78 21.99 -30.39
C GLN A 21 -23.87 22.65 -31.44
N ALA A 22 -24.45 23.39 -32.38
CA ALA A 22 -23.82 23.69 -33.66
C ALA A 22 -23.59 25.20 -33.91
N GLY A 23 -22.37 25.50 -34.36
CA GLY A 23 -21.98 26.74 -35.05
C GLY A 23 -21.52 27.91 -34.17
N PRO A 24 -20.84 28.93 -34.75
CA PRO A 24 -20.30 29.01 -36.12
C PRO A 24 -18.79 28.70 -36.18
N THR A 25 -18.26 28.43 -37.37
CA THR A 25 -16.82 28.16 -37.60
C THR A 25 -15.98 29.44 -37.78
N LEU A 26 -14.89 29.59 -37.02
CA LEU A 26 -13.86 30.60 -37.24
C LEU A 26 -12.45 30.05 -36.95
N GLY A 27 -11.50 30.32 -37.86
CA GLY A 27 -10.06 30.40 -37.62
C GLY A 27 -9.34 29.21 -36.97
N SER A 28 -8.84 28.27 -37.77
CA SER A 28 -7.91 27.23 -37.30
C SER A 28 -6.57 27.81 -36.85
N SER A 29 -6.31 27.81 -35.54
CA SER A 29 -4.97 27.96 -34.97
C SER A 29 -4.79 26.98 -33.80
N HIS A 30 -3.63 26.31 -33.72
CA HIS A 30 -3.41 25.20 -32.79
C HIS A 30 -3.08 25.66 -31.36
N ILE A 31 -4.00 26.37 -30.72
CA ILE A 31 -3.97 26.61 -29.28
C ILE A 31 -4.64 25.41 -28.59
N LYS A 32 -3.85 24.41 -28.20
CA LYS A 32 -4.28 23.45 -27.16
C LYS A 32 -4.36 24.21 -25.84
N ALA A 33 -5.53 24.76 -25.53
CA ALA A 33 -5.78 25.42 -24.25
C ALA A 33 -5.49 24.45 -23.11
N ARG A 34 -4.44 24.73 -22.33
CA ARG A 34 -4.07 23.93 -21.15
C ARG A 34 -5.15 24.17 -20.11
N ALA A 35 -6.02 23.19 -19.89
CA ALA A 35 -7.16 23.32 -18.99
C ALA A 35 -6.70 23.73 -17.59
N LEU A 36 -7.39 24.70 -16.99
CA LEU A 36 -7.13 25.12 -15.62
C LEU A 36 -7.52 23.98 -14.66
N LEU A 37 -6.62 23.65 -13.74
CA LEU A 37 -6.74 22.50 -12.82
C LEU A 37 -8.05 22.48 -12.00
N GLY A 38 -8.66 23.65 -11.78
CA GLY A 38 -9.92 23.79 -11.05
C GLY A 38 -11.13 23.07 -11.67
N ASN A 39 -11.09 22.71 -12.96
CA ASN A 39 -12.19 21.99 -13.63
C ASN A 39 -12.25 20.48 -13.30
N SER A 40 -11.26 19.94 -12.60
CA SER A 40 -11.15 18.48 -12.37
C SER A 40 -11.48 18.05 -10.94
N PHE A 41 -11.97 18.97 -10.11
CA PHE A 41 -12.59 18.65 -8.83
C PHE A 41 -14.12 18.60 -8.96
N GLY A 42 -14.75 17.71 -8.19
CA GLY A 42 -16.20 17.69 -8.02
C GLY A 42 -16.68 18.87 -7.17
N VAL A 43 -17.97 19.20 -7.25
CA VAL A 43 -18.61 20.22 -6.39
C VAL A 43 -19.30 19.51 -5.21
N PRO A 44 -18.80 19.64 -3.97
CA PRO A 44 -19.43 19.03 -2.80
C PRO A 44 -20.86 19.54 -2.56
N GLY A 45 -21.70 18.72 -1.93
CA GLY A 45 -23.09 19.07 -1.62
C GLY A 45 -24.01 19.16 -2.85
N ARG A 46 -23.53 18.84 -4.05
CA ARG A 46 -24.31 18.88 -5.29
C ARG A 46 -24.40 17.49 -5.92
N ASN A 47 -25.63 17.04 -6.17
CA ASN A 47 -25.87 15.79 -6.91
C ASN A 47 -25.33 15.88 -8.34
N ALA A 48 -24.71 14.79 -8.80
CA ALA A 48 -24.10 14.69 -10.13
C ALA A 48 -24.16 13.26 -10.67
N THR A 49 -24.04 13.11 -11.99
CA THR A 49 -24.09 11.81 -12.69
C THR A 49 -22.80 11.56 -13.46
N TYR A 50 -22.30 10.34 -13.36
CA TYR A 50 -21.08 9.84 -13.99
C TYR A 50 -21.36 8.52 -14.69
N ASP A 51 -20.46 8.09 -15.57
CA ASP A 51 -20.53 6.72 -16.11
C ASP A 51 -20.03 5.70 -15.08
N TYR A 52 -18.91 6.04 -14.44
CA TYR A 52 -18.22 5.21 -13.44
C TYR A 52 -17.94 6.03 -12.18
N ILE A 53 -18.20 5.43 -11.01
CA ILE A 53 -17.80 5.97 -9.71
C ILE A 53 -16.83 4.99 -9.06
N VAL A 54 -15.64 5.45 -8.68
CA VAL A 54 -14.62 4.64 -8.01
C VAL A 54 -14.49 5.07 -6.56
N VAL A 55 -14.98 4.20 -5.68
CA VAL A 55 -15.09 4.47 -4.25
C VAL A 55 -13.78 4.17 -3.54
N GLY A 56 -12.93 5.19 -3.44
CA GLY A 56 -11.72 5.20 -2.62
C GLY A 56 -10.46 5.53 -3.43
N GLY A 57 -9.91 6.73 -3.21
CA GLY A 57 -8.66 7.20 -3.83
C GLY A 57 -7.38 6.56 -3.27
N GLY A 58 -7.38 5.24 -3.07
CA GLY A 58 -6.21 4.45 -2.64
C GLY A 58 -5.51 3.71 -3.79
N ASN A 59 -4.43 2.99 -3.46
CA ASN A 59 -3.55 2.27 -4.40
C ASN A 59 -4.23 1.71 -5.66
N ALA A 60 -5.20 0.81 -5.50
CA ALA A 60 -5.92 0.20 -6.63
C ALA A 60 -6.93 1.17 -7.29
N GLY A 61 -7.75 1.86 -6.48
CA GLY A 61 -8.80 2.76 -6.99
C GLY A 61 -8.27 3.90 -7.84
N LEU A 62 -7.04 4.37 -7.57
CA LEU A 62 -6.38 5.38 -8.39
C LEU A 62 -5.80 4.81 -9.68
N THR A 63 -5.19 3.63 -9.65
CA THR A 63 -4.75 2.92 -10.87
C THR A 63 -5.93 2.60 -11.80
N ILE A 64 -7.11 2.35 -11.24
CA ILE A 64 -8.37 2.14 -11.98
C ILE A 64 -8.91 3.47 -12.53
N ALA A 65 -9.12 4.47 -11.68
CA ALA A 65 -9.87 5.67 -12.05
C ALA A 65 -9.04 6.75 -12.74
N THR A 66 -7.75 6.88 -12.42
CA THR A 66 -7.11 8.22 -12.45
C THR A 66 -5.69 8.25 -13.00
N ARG A 67 -5.19 9.43 -13.38
CA ARG A 67 -5.83 10.58 -14.07
C ARG A 67 -6.58 11.74 -13.33
N LEU A 68 -6.27 12.40 -12.19
CA LEU A 68 -5.03 12.78 -11.44
C LEU A 68 -5.32 13.71 -10.22
N ALA A 69 -4.29 14.03 -9.40
CA ALA A 69 -4.11 14.95 -8.26
C ALA A 69 -2.75 14.65 -7.53
N GLU A 70 -2.28 15.44 -6.55
CA GLU A 70 -0.85 15.43 -6.09
C GLU A 70 -0.57 15.42 -4.56
N ALA A 71 0.59 14.86 -4.14
CA ALA A 71 1.32 14.99 -2.87
C ALA A 71 2.80 14.50 -2.98
N GLU A 72 3.79 15.14 -2.34
CA GLU A 72 5.21 14.69 -2.34
C GLU A 72 5.69 14.31 -0.91
N ALA A 73 6.58 13.32 -0.78
CA ALA A 73 7.10 12.87 0.52
C ALA A 73 8.55 12.35 0.45
N VAL A 74 9.28 12.50 1.57
CA VAL A 74 10.68 12.07 1.72
C VAL A 74 10.76 10.63 2.24
N PRO A 75 11.60 9.74 1.66
CA PRO A 75 11.63 8.31 2.01
C PRO A 75 11.86 8.02 3.49
N ALA A 76 12.92 8.57 4.10
CA ALA A 76 13.33 8.24 5.47
C ALA A 76 12.40 8.75 6.59
N THR A 77 11.19 9.21 6.26
CA THR A 77 10.12 9.59 7.21
C THR A 77 8.93 8.62 7.21
N ASP A 78 9.04 7.51 6.47
CA ASP A 78 7.97 6.54 6.25
C ASP A 78 7.51 5.76 7.49
N GLY A 79 8.40 5.54 8.46
CA GLY A 79 8.07 4.93 9.76
C GLY A 79 7.21 5.80 10.70
N ILE A 80 7.06 7.10 10.43
CA ILE A 80 6.35 8.01 11.35
C ILE A 80 4.84 7.76 11.26
N PHE A 81 4.17 7.65 12.41
CA PHE A 81 2.74 7.32 12.53
C PHE A 81 2.35 5.94 11.99
N ALA A 82 3.30 4.98 12.00
CA ALA A 82 3.12 3.62 11.50
C ALA A 82 3.20 2.54 12.61
N GLY A 83 3.42 2.92 13.86
CA GLY A 83 3.49 1.97 14.97
C GLY A 83 2.11 1.58 15.53
N LYS A 84 2.11 0.56 16.39
CA LYS A 84 0.90 -0.07 16.95
C LYS A 84 0.29 0.69 18.13
N GLY A 85 0.94 1.76 18.60
CA GLY A 85 0.46 2.54 19.75
C GLY A 85 -0.85 3.26 19.42
N ALA A 86 -1.82 3.27 20.33
CA ALA A 86 -3.14 3.85 20.09
C ALA A 86 -3.14 5.36 19.70
N ASN A 87 -2.04 6.07 20.01
CA ASN A 87 -1.82 7.48 19.68
C ASN A 87 -0.78 7.70 18.56
N ASP A 88 -0.18 6.63 18.01
CA ASP A 88 0.88 6.66 16.99
C ASP A 88 0.28 6.83 15.58
N TRP A 89 -0.56 7.86 15.42
CA TRP A 89 -1.31 8.15 14.19
C TRP A 89 -1.57 9.66 14.01
N GLN A 90 -1.77 10.09 12.76
CA GLN A 90 -2.06 11.48 12.41
C GLN A 90 -3.44 11.59 11.73
N PRO A 91 -4.50 12.14 12.39
CA PRO A 91 -5.88 12.07 11.89
C PRO A 91 -6.19 12.71 10.53
N GLN A 92 -5.26 13.51 9.99
CA GLN A 92 -5.32 14.10 8.65
C GLN A 92 -4.93 13.12 7.53
N ILE A 93 -4.12 12.08 7.84
CA ILE A 93 -3.54 11.14 6.86
C ILE A 93 -3.66 9.66 7.25
N ASP A 94 -4.16 9.36 8.45
CA ASP A 94 -4.57 8.02 8.90
C ASP A 94 -6.04 8.01 9.34
N TRP A 95 -6.70 6.85 9.19
CA TRP A 95 -8.01 6.56 9.75
C TRP A 95 -7.96 6.30 11.26
N GLY A 96 -6.82 5.90 11.82
CA GLY A 96 -6.64 5.69 13.26
C GLY A 96 -7.32 4.43 13.80
N TYR A 97 -7.62 3.46 12.92
CA TYR A 97 -8.32 2.24 13.28
C TYR A 97 -7.58 1.48 14.41
N GLN A 98 -8.34 0.92 15.34
CA GLN A 98 -7.83 0.05 16.39
C GLN A 98 -8.39 -1.35 16.22
N THR A 99 -7.59 -2.38 16.45
CA THR A 99 -8.10 -3.76 16.50
C THR A 99 -8.91 -4.00 17.77
N THR A 100 -9.80 -4.98 17.74
CA THR A 100 -10.28 -5.66 18.96
C THR A 100 -9.08 -6.25 19.73
N PRO A 101 -9.22 -6.52 21.05
CA PRO A 101 -8.19 -7.18 21.84
C PRO A 101 -7.76 -8.53 21.25
N GLN A 102 -6.52 -8.62 20.77
CA GLN A 102 -6.03 -9.77 20.02
C GLN A 102 -5.62 -10.92 20.94
N SER A 103 -6.41 -11.99 20.99
CA SER A 103 -6.23 -13.08 21.97
C SER A 103 -4.90 -13.85 21.80
N GLY A 104 -4.44 -14.07 20.56
CA GLY A 104 -3.11 -14.62 20.27
C GLY A 104 -1.95 -13.64 20.48
N ALA A 105 -2.24 -12.35 20.70
CA ALA A 105 -1.25 -11.31 21.01
C ALA A 105 -1.54 -10.67 22.39
N PHE A 106 -1.72 -11.51 23.41
CA PHE A 106 -1.89 -11.12 24.83
C PHE A 106 -3.08 -10.20 25.14
N ASN A 107 -4.15 -10.25 24.34
CA ASN A 107 -5.29 -9.34 24.37
C ASN A 107 -4.91 -7.86 24.11
N THR A 108 -3.84 -7.61 23.37
CA THR A 108 -3.45 -6.25 22.98
C THR A 108 -4.39 -5.74 21.89
N SER A 109 -4.95 -4.54 22.06
CA SER A 109 -5.51 -3.76 20.94
C SER A 109 -4.39 -2.98 20.26
N LEU A 110 -4.40 -2.97 18.93
CA LEU A 110 -3.31 -2.45 18.10
C LEU A 110 -3.84 -1.34 17.21
N HIS A 111 -3.11 -0.23 17.08
CA HIS A 111 -3.32 0.70 15.98
C HIS A 111 -3.02 -0.02 14.65
N TYR A 112 -3.97 0.03 13.73
CA TYR A 112 -3.87 -0.54 12.40
C TYR A 112 -3.83 0.60 11.38
N ALA A 113 -2.62 1.09 11.11
CA ALA A 113 -2.39 2.23 10.23
C ALA A 113 -3.01 2.04 8.84
N ARG A 114 -3.85 2.98 8.40
CA ARG A 114 -4.45 2.98 7.04
C ARG A 114 -4.43 4.39 6.47
N GLY A 115 -3.79 4.57 5.32
CA GLY A 115 -3.72 5.87 4.65
C GLY A 115 -5.09 6.46 4.30
N LYS A 116 -5.36 7.65 4.84
CA LYS A 116 -6.55 8.49 4.68
C LYS A 116 -6.16 9.73 3.87
N THR A 117 -5.80 9.51 2.61
CA THR A 117 -5.32 10.51 1.66
C THR A 117 -5.53 9.96 0.25
N LEU A 118 -5.42 10.80 -0.78
CA LEU A 118 -5.10 10.36 -2.13
C LEU A 118 -3.77 9.58 -2.09
N GLY A 119 -3.71 8.48 -2.85
CA GLY A 119 -2.71 7.42 -2.71
C GLY A 119 -3.12 6.36 -1.69
N GLY A 120 -3.94 6.72 -0.70
CA GLY A 120 -4.28 5.88 0.44
C GLY A 120 -3.00 5.39 1.12
N CYS A 121 -2.81 4.08 1.17
CA CYS A 121 -1.63 3.49 1.82
C CYS A 121 -0.32 3.66 1.00
N SER A 122 -0.34 3.85 -0.32
CA SER A 122 0.91 4.05 -1.08
C SER A 122 1.57 5.40 -0.80
N ALA A 123 0.80 6.40 -0.37
CA ALA A 123 1.31 7.69 0.05
C ALA A 123 2.14 7.63 1.34
N ARG A 124 2.14 6.49 2.07
CA ARG A 124 2.83 6.33 3.36
C ARG A 124 3.17 4.89 3.77
N ASN A 125 3.38 3.99 2.81
CA ASN A 125 4.00 2.68 3.02
C ASN A 125 5.54 2.80 3.01
N PHE A 126 6.27 1.71 3.28
CA PHE A 126 7.74 1.69 3.20
C PHE A 126 8.30 1.59 1.76
N MET A 127 7.51 1.97 0.75
CA MET A 127 7.83 2.02 -0.70
C MET A 127 8.34 0.73 -1.37
N VAL A 128 8.60 -0.36 -0.65
CA VAL A 128 9.10 -1.64 -1.18
C VAL A 128 8.23 -2.12 -2.36
N TYR A 129 8.86 -2.36 -3.50
CA TYR A 129 8.24 -2.89 -4.71
C TYR A 129 8.78 -4.29 -5.02
N GLN A 130 7.88 -5.26 -5.01
CA GLN A 130 8.10 -6.67 -5.34
C GLN A 130 6.81 -7.29 -5.87
N ARG A 131 6.84 -8.54 -6.31
CA ARG A 131 5.66 -9.25 -6.86
C ARG A 131 5.39 -10.56 -6.12
N GLY A 132 4.18 -11.09 -6.30
CA GLY A 132 3.86 -12.46 -5.88
C GLY A 132 4.66 -13.49 -6.70
N THR A 133 4.65 -14.74 -6.25
CA THR A 133 5.28 -15.85 -6.98
C THR A 133 4.37 -16.40 -8.07
N VAL A 134 4.94 -17.14 -9.03
CA VAL A 134 4.17 -17.84 -10.07
C VAL A 134 3.12 -18.76 -9.44
N GLY A 135 3.51 -19.56 -8.44
CA GLY A 135 2.60 -20.44 -7.71
C GLY A 135 1.53 -19.70 -6.90
N SER A 136 1.83 -18.51 -6.36
CA SER A 136 0.83 -17.70 -5.65
C SER A 136 -0.29 -17.21 -6.57
N LEU A 137 0.05 -16.87 -7.81
CA LEU A 137 -0.90 -16.47 -8.83
C LEU A 137 -1.67 -17.66 -9.42
N GLN A 138 -1.00 -18.80 -9.65
CA GLN A 138 -1.68 -20.04 -10.03
C GLN A 138 -2.73 -20.43 -8.97
N LYS A 139 -2.38 -20.40 -7.69
CA LYS A 139 -3.31 -20.69 -6.60
C LYS A 139 -4.53 -19.75 -6.57
N TRP A 140 -4.41 -18.52 -7.06
CA TRP A 140 -5.58 -17.65 -7.25
C TRP A 140 -6.41 -18.07 -8.47
N ALA A 141 -5.80 -18.30 -9.62
CA ALA A 141 -6.47 -18.78 -10.84
C ALA A 141 -7.27 -20.07 -10.56
N ASP A 142 -6.63 -21.07 -9.94
CA ASP A 142 -7.22 -22.35 -9.55
C ASP A 142 -8.40 -22.18 -8.57
N GLN A 143 -8.34 -21.19 -7.67
CA GLN A 143 -9.37 -20.95 -6.65
C GLN A 143 -10.62 -20.23 -7.18
N VAL A 144 -10.49 -19.43 -8.25
CA VAL A 144 -11.62 -18.70 -8.84
C VAL A 144 -12.10 -19.28 -10.17
N GLY A 145 -11.31 -20.14 -10.82
CA GLY A 145 -11.58 -20.68 -12.14
C GLY A 145 -11.37 -19.68 -13.27
N ASP A 146 -10.33 -18.83 -13.16
CA ASP A 146 -9.99 -17.80 -14.15
C ASP A 146 -8.47 -17.71 -14.39
N ASP A 147 -8.04 -18.24 -15.53
CA ASP A 147 -6.65 -18.24 -15.99
C ASP A 147 -6.09 -16.81 -16.19
N SER A 148 -6.93 -15.76 -16.19
CA SER A 148 -6.45 -14.36 -16.29
C SER A 148 -5.52 -13.96 -15.13
N TYR A 149 -5.61 -14.66 -14.00
CA TYR A 149 -4.72 -14.50 -12.85
C TYR A 149 -3.36 -15.18 -13.01
N GLU A 150 -3.18 -16.12 -13.95
CA GLU A 150 -1.89 -16.81 -14.14
C GLU A 150 -0.75 -15.84 -14.46
N TRP A 151 0.47 -16.17 -14.01
CA TRP A 151 1.63 -15.29 -14.12
C TRP A 151 1.86 -14.71 -15.53
N ASN A 152 1.73 -15.53 -16.58
CA ASN A 152 1.96 -15.08 -17.96
C ASN A 152 0.88 -14.10 -18.46
N ASN A 153 -0.36 -14.24 -17.97
CA ASN A 153 -1.50 -13.38 -18.31
C ASN A 153 -1.51 -12.11 -17.46
N PHE A 154 -0.99 -12.17 -16.23
CA PHE A 154 -0.95 -11.06 -15.27
C PHE A 154 0.30 -10.17 -15.40
N LEU A 155 1.46 -10.74 -15.78
CA LEU A 155 2.73 -10.03 -15.94
C LEU A 155 2.66 -8.78 -16.85
N PRO A 156 1.92 -8.77 -17.99
CA PRO A 156 1.72 -7.57 -18.79
C PRO A 156 1.17 -6.38 -18.01
N PHE A 157 0.31 -6.57 -17.00
CA PHE A 157 -0.22 -5.50 -16.16
C PHE A 157 0.82 -4.94 -15.18
N TYR A 158 1.69 -5.79 -14.64
CA TYR A 158 2.85 -5.36 -13.87
C TYR A 158 3.82 -4.56 -14.74
N GLN A 159 4.20 -5.08 -15.91
CA GLN A 159 5.18 -4.43 -16.81
C GLN A 159 4.65 -3.14 -17.44
N LYS A 160 3.34 -3.03 -17.71
CA LYS A 160 2.65 -1.82 -18.19
C LYS A 160 2.61 -0.69 -17.14
N SER A 161 2.69 -1.04 -15.86
CA SER A 161 2.61 -0.09 -14.75
C SER A 161 3.92 0.63 -14.47
N VAL A 162 5.07 0.01 -14.78
CA VAL A 162 6.39 0.44 -14.29
C VAL A 162 7.20 1.22 -15.33
N ASN A 163 7.88 2.27 -14.86
CA ASN A 163 9.09 2.83 -15.47
C ASN A 163 10.29 2.44 -14.60
N PHE A 164 11.13 1.52 -15.08
CA PHE A 164 12.22 0.95 -14.31
C PHE A 164 13.55 1.67 -14.57
N THR A 165 14.25 2.05 -13.49
CA THR A 165 15.60 2.62 -13.56
C THR A 165 16.61 1.73 -12.84
N ALA A 166 17.80 1.58 -13.42
CA ALA A 166 18.92 0.85 -12.82
C ALA A 166 19.54 1.65 -11.66
N PRO A 167 20.19 0.99 -10.67
CA PRO A 167 20.72 1.66 -9.49
C PRO A 167 21.94 2.53 -9.83
N ASP A 168 22.00 3.77 -9.32
CA ASP A 168 23.20 4.60 -9.43
C ASP A 168 24.30 4.11 -8.45
N MET A 169 25.26 3.37 -9.00
CA MET A 169 26.39 2.82 -8.27
C MET A 169 27.51 3.85 -7.97
N ASN A 170 27.37 5.11 -8.39
CA ASN A 170 28.25 6.21 -7.94
C ASN A 170 27.83 6.76 -6.57
N LEU A 171 26.54 6.61 -6.21
CA LEU A 171 25.96 7.10 -4.96
C LEU A 171 25.85 5.99 -3.89
N ARG A 172 25.67 4.74 -4.32
CA ARG A 172 25.64 3.55 -3.46
C ARG A 172 27.04 3.08 -3.09
N PHE A 173 27.20 2.45 -1.92
CA PHE A 173 28.45 1.80 -1.54
C PHE A 173 28.82 0.66 -2.51
N ALA A 174 30.11 0.51 -2.82
CA ALA A 174 30.59 -0.52 -3.77
C ALA A 174 30.33 -1.98 -3.34
N ASN A 175 29.92 -2.21 -2.08
CA ASN A 175 29.52 -3.50 -1.53
C ASN A 175 27.98 -3.67 -1.39
N SER A 176 27.19 -2.73 -1.90
CA SER A 176 25.71 -2.74 -1.83
C SER A 176 25.02 -2.83 -3.20
N THR A 177 25.73 -3.35 -4.19
CA THR A 177 25.27 -3.58 -5.57
C THR A 177 24.10 -4.58 -5.61
N PRO A 178 22.91 -4.17 -6.11
CA PRO A 178 21.82 -5.11 -6.36
C PRO A 178 22.14 -6.07 -7.50
N LYS A 179 21.60 -7.30 -7.43
CA LYS A 179 21.44 -8.18 -8.60
C LYS A 179 20.03 -7.99 -9.14
N PHE A 180 19.86 -7.92 -10.46
CA PHE A 180 18.54 -7.76 -11.07
C PHE A 180 18.53 -8.23 -12.54
N VAL A 181 17.34 -8.52 -13.07
CA VAL A 181 17.10 -8.74 -14.51
C VAL A 181 16.18 -7.65 -15.03
N ALA A 182 16.70 -6.73 -15.84
CA ALA A 182 15.96 -5.55 -16.30
C ALA A 182 14.68 -5.90 -17.11
N ALA A 183 14.70 -7.00 -17.86
CA ALA A 183 13.56 -7.47 -18.66
C ALA A 183 12.39 -8.01 -17.81
N GLU A 184 12.64 -8.44 -16.57
CA GLU A 184 11.57 -8.82 -15.64
C GLU A 184 10.87 -7.56 -15.09
N ALA A 185 11.62 -6.47 -14.89
CA ALA A 185 11.12 -5.29 -14.19
C ALA A 185 10.02 -4.53 -14.94
N ALA A 186 10.19 -4.28 -16.25
CA ALA A 186 9.26 -3.48 -17.04
C ALA A 186 9.22 -3.90 -18.52
N ASN A 187 8.29 -3.33 -19.29
CA ASN A 187 8.36 -3.36 -20.75
C ASN A 187 9.63 -2.67 -21.25
N SER A 188 10.03 -2.96 -22.50
CA SER A 188 11.09 -2.23 -23.21
C SER A 188 10.52 -1.54 -24.46
N PRO A 189 10.51 -0.20 -24.54
CA PRO A 189 10.95 0.76 -23.51
C PRO A 189 10.00 0.82 -22.30
N ALA A 190 10.57 1.11 -21.13
CA ALA A 190 9.80 1.28 -19.90
C ALA A 190 9.01 2.59 -19.98
N THR A 191 7.69 2.49 -19.85
CA THR A 191 6.74 3.56 -20.22
C THR A 191 5.52 3.65 -19.28
N GLY A 192 5.50 2.84 -18.22
CA GLY A 192 4.48 2.95 -17.17
C GLY A 192 4.66 4.21 -16.32
N PRO A 193 3.62 4.66 -15.61
CA PRO A 193 3.70 5.91 -14.84
C PRO A 193 4.42 5.79 -13.49
N LEU A 194 4.66 4.57 -12.98
CA LEU A 194 5.27 4.33 -11.66
C LEU A 194 6.78 4.18 -11.78
N SER A 195 7.56 5.16 -11.31
CA SER A 195 9.01 5.00 -11.23
C SER A 195 9.38 3.94 -10.18
N VAL A 196 10.23 2.99 -10.58
CA VAL A 196 10.77 1.93 -9.72
C VAL A 196 12.27 1.85 -9.89
N THR A 197 13.00 1.93 -8.78
CA THR A 197 14.47 1.94 -8.73
C THR A 197 14.95 1.43 -7.36
N TRP A 198 16.25 1.50 -7.07
CA TRP A 198 16.79 1.39 -5.72
C TRP A 198 17.12 2.79 -5.18
N SER A 199 17.13 2.92 -3.86
CA SER A 199 17.61 4.13 -3.19
C SER A 199 19.06 4.48 -3.60
N HIS A 200 19.36 5.77 -3.73
CA HIS A 200 20.73 6.23 -4.01
C HIS A 200 21.66 5.99 -2.82
N TYR A 201 21.18 6.13 -1.58
CA TYR A 201 21.89 5.67 -0.40
C TYR A 201 21.55 4.21 -0.09
N ALA A 202 22.58 3.44 0.26
CA ALA A 202 22.42 2.08 0.74
C ALA A 202 22.74 1.99 2.24
N GLN A 203 21.80 1.54 3.05
CA GLN A 203 21.99 1.41 4.50
C GLN A 203 23.13 0.45 4.84
N ALA A 204 24.02 0.87 5.73
CA ALA A 204 25.21 0.11 6.11
C ALA A 204 24.86 -1.28 6.69
N PHE A 205 23.73 -1.39 7.41
CA PHE A 205 23.24 -2.66 7.94
C PHE A 205 22.88 -3.68 6.86
N GLY A 206 22.29 -3.26 5.73
CA GLY A 206 21.96 -4.14 4.60
C GLY A 206 23.17 -4.89 4.05
N THR A 207 24.34 -4.24 4.02
CA THR A 207 25.62 -4.82 3.56
C THR A 207 26.14 -5.97 4.44
N TRP A 208 25.62 -6.09 5.66
CA TRP A 208 25.89 -7.18 6.60
C TRP A 208 24.73 -8.17 6.68
N ALA A 209 23.49 -7.69 6.71
CA ALA A 209 22.29 -8.52 6.74
C ALA A 209 22.24 -9.51 5.57
N ILE A 210 22.54 -9.07 4.34
CA ILE A 210 22.55 -9.93 3.15
C ILE A 210 23.60 -11.06 3.23
N LYS A 211 24.71 -10.83 3.96
CA LYS A 211 25.74 -11.87 4.21
C LYS A 211 25.29 -12.84 5.32
N GLY A 212 24.61 -12.33 6.35
CA GLY A 212 24.01 -13.15 7.41
C GLY A 212 22.94 -14.11 6.86
N LEU A 213 22.05 -13.60 6.01
CA LEU A 213 21.04 -14.39 5.30
C LEU A 213 21.69 -15.49 4.45
N ALA A 214 22.71 -15.15 3.64
CA ALA A 214 23.46 -16.14 2.87
C ALA A 214 24.13 -17.20 3.76
N GLN A 215 24.67 -16.82 4.92
CA GLN A 215 25.35 -17.73 5.86
C GLN A 215 24.40 -18.73 6.55
N ILE A 216 23.11 -18.40 6.74
CA ILE A 216 22.12 -19.35 7.29
C ILE A 216 21.45 -20.23 6.21
N GLY A 217 21.62 -19.88 4.93
CA GLY A 217 21.17 -20.68 3.78
C GLY A 217 20.23 -19.96 2.80
N ILE A 218 20.03 -18.64 2.93
CA ILE A 218 19.11 -17.84 2.11
C ILE A 218 19.92 -17.09 1.02
N PRO A 219 20.08 -17.66 -0.20
CA PRO A 219 21.05 -17.19 -1.20
C PRO A 219 20.67 -15.86 -1.84
N VAL A 220 21.65 -15.12 -2.38
CA VAL A 220 21.40 -13.82 -3.03
C VAL A 220 20.92 -13.99 -4.48
N ILE A 221 19.63 -13.70 -4.71
CA ILE A 221 18.91 -13.85 -5.99
C ILE A 221 18.80 -12.51 -6.76
N PRO A 222 18.42 -12.48 -8.05
CA PRO A 222 18.40 -11.25 -8.85
C PRO A 222 17.12 -10.41 -8.68
N GLY A 223 16.79 -10.04 -7.43
CA GLY A 223 15.59 -9.28 -7.10
C GLY A 223 14.32 -10.13 -7.01
N PHE A 224 13.18 -9.44 -6.92
CA PHE A 224 11.88 -10.02 -6.56
C PHE A 224 10.78 -9.71 -7.61
N LEU A 225 11.19 -9.58 -8.89
CA LEU A 225 10.32 -9.10 -9.98
C LEU A 225 9.96 -10.18 -11.02
N GLY A 226 10.74 -11.26 -11.12
CA GLY A 226 10.53 -12.39 -12.04
C GLY A 226 9.58 -13.49 -11.56
N GLY A 227 8.81 -13.28 -10.49
CA GLY A 227 7.85 -14.27 -10.00
C GLY A 227 8.44 -15.34 -9.08
N SER A 228 9.62 -15.09 -8.50
CA SER A 228 10.23 -15.89 -7.45
C SER A 228 10.70 -15.00 -6.30
N LEU A 229 10.59 -15.51 -5.07
CA LEU A 229 10.95 -14.78 -3.85
C LEU A 229 12.03 -15.49 -3.01
N ILE A 230 12.06 -16.83 -2.97
CA ILE A 230 12.91 -17.60 -2.05
C ILE A 230 14.40 -17.29 -2.29
N GLY A 231 15.05 -16.72 -1.28
CA GLY A 231 16.36 -16.09 -1.39
C GLY A 231 16.36 -14.69 -0.77
N SER A 232 17.43 -13.92 -0.98
CA SER A 232 17.59 -12.55 -0.49
C SER A 232 18.07 -11.60 -1.58
N SER A 233 17.72 -10.32 -1.48
CA SER A 233 18.16 -9.28 -2.41
C SER A 233 18.09 -7.89 -1.79
N TYR A 234 18.80 -6.94 -2.39
CA TYR A 234 18.47 -5.53 -2.26
C TYR A 234 17.13 -5.26 -2.95
N VAL A 235 16.18 -4.65 -2.24
CA VAL A 235 14.81 -4.43 -2.75
C VAL A 235 14.72 -3.19 -3.65
N THR A 236 13.90 -3.27 -4.68
CA THR A 236 13.41 -2.10 -5.40
C THR A 236 12.36 -1.35 -4.58
N PHE A 237 12.23 -0.06 -4.81
CA PHE A 237 11.26 0.84 -4.19
C PHE A 237 10.51 1.66 -5.24
N THR A 238 9.32 2.16 -4.88
CA THR A 238 8.60 3.19 -5.65
C THR A 238 9.15 4.58 -5.30
N LEU A 239 10.13 5.05 -6.09
CA LEU A 239 10.85 6.31 -5.89
C LEU A 239 11.11 7.00 -7.23
N ASP A 240 11.03 8.33 -7.28
CA ASP A 240 11.50 9.14 -8.40
C ASP A 240 13.02 8.91 -8.59
N ALA A 241 13.43 8.49 -9.79
CA ALA A 241 14.80 8.06 -10.06
C ALA A 241 15.87 9.18 -10.06
N GLN A 242 15.51 10.45 -9.87
CA GLN A 242 16.47 11.56 -9.72
C GLN A 242 16.36 12.26 -8.37
N LYS A 243 15.13 12.58 -7.94
CA LYS A 243 14.84 13.26 -6.66
C LYS A 243 14.86 12.32 -5.47
N MET A 244 14.70 11.00 -5.68
CA MET A 244 14.44 10.00 -4.64
C MET A 244 13.20 10.32 -3.78
N THR A 245 12.29 11.17 -4.23
CA THR A 245 10.99 11.37 -3.57
C THR A 245 10.12 10.12 -3.73
N ARG A 246 9.25 9.85 -2.74
CA ARG A 246 8.25 8.80 -2.80
C ARG A 246 7.47 8.84 -4.12
N GLU A 247 7.39 7.69 -4.79
CA GLU A 247 6.34 7.45 -5.77
C GLU A 247 5.20 6.65 -5.11
N SER A 248 3.98 7.13 -5.28
CA SER A 248 2.74 6.61 -4.74
C SER A 248 1.75 6.37 -5.90
N SER A 249 0.64 5.66 -5.70
CA SER A 249 -0.41 5.64 -6.72
C SER A 249 -1.03 7.03 -6.93
N GLU A 250 -0.85 7.95 -5.98
CA GLU A 250 -1.10 9.38 -6.14
C GLU A 250 -0.08 10.02 -7.11
N THR A 251 1.23 9.87 -6.92
CA THR A 251 2.22 10.56 -7.77
C THR A 251 2.28 9.95 -9.17
N SER A 252 2.11 8.63 -9.30
CA SER A 252 2.38 7.93 -10.55
C SER A 252 1.14 7.91 -11.45
N PHE A 253 0.17 7.04 -11.14
CA PHE A 253 -1.07 6.93 -11.91
C PHE A 253 -1.85 8.23 -11.90
N LEU A 254 -1.84 8.86 -10.72
CA LEU A 254 -2.50 10.10 -10.40
C LEU A 254 -1.57 11.36 -10.62
N ARG A 255 -0.35 11.26 -11.25
CA ARG A 255 0.26 12.37 -12.06
C ARG A 255 0.51 12.29 -13.62
N VAL A 256 -0.08 11.35 -14.38
CA VAL A 256 -0.28 11.46 -15.86
C VAL A 256 -1.33 12.51 -16.38
N GLY A 257 -2.65 12.23 -16.43
CA GLY A 257 -3.68 13.07 -17.11
C GLY A 257 -4.89 13.70 -16.36
N LEU A 258 -4.74 14.68 -15.45
CA LEU A 258 -5.74 15.72 -15.03
C LEU A 258 -5.95 16.64 -16.24
N GLN A 259 -4.94 16.60 -17.11
CA GLN A 259 -4.93 16.82 -18.54
C GLN A 259 -6.16 16.21 -19.27
N SER A 260 -6.84 15.20 -18.71
CA SER A 260 -8.18 14.78 -19.15
C SER A 260 -9.27 15.55 -18.40
N PRO A 261 -10.21 16.21 -19.10
CA PRO A 261 -11.36 16.86 -18.47
C PRO A 261 -12.40 15.85 -17.95
N ASP A 262 -12.26 14.56 -18.27
CA ASP A 262 -13.29 13.55 -18.01
C ASP A 262 -13.26 13.01 -16.56
N LEU A 263 -12.17 13.21 -15.81
CA LEU A 263 -12.14 12.88 -14.38
C LEU A 263 -12.67 14.04 -13.53
N LYS A 264 -13.41 13.68 -12.47
CA LYS A 264 -13.68 14.54 -11.31
C LYS A 264 -13.20 13.85 -10.03
N VAL A 265 -12.41 14.55 -9.23
CA VAL A 265 -12.01 14.14 -7.87
C VAL A 265 -12.86 14.87 -6.85
N TYR A 266 -13.58 14.14 -6.02
CA TYR A 266 -14.32 14.68 -4.88
C TYR A 266 -13.45 14.54 -3.62
N THR A 267 -12.78 15.63 -3.21
CA THR A 267 -11.92 15.61 -2.04
C THR A 267 -12.70 15.73 -0.72
N LEU A 268 -12.08 15.32 0.39
CA LEU A 268 -12.66 15.34 1.76
C LEU A 268 -14.05 14.68 1.87
N SER A 269 -14.31 13.70 1.00
CA SER A 269 -15.62 13.12 0.75
C SER A 269 -15.67 11.65 1.16
N LEU A 270 -16.56 11.30 2.08
CA LEU A 270 -16.76 9.93 2.59
C LEU A 270 -17.97 9.28 1.93
N ALA A 271 -17.80 8.05 1.42
CA ALA A 271 -18.92 7.24 0.97
C ALA A 271 -19.72 6.69 2.17
N LYS A 272 -21.04 6.89 2.14
CA LYS A 272 -21.98 6.52 3.21
C LYS A 272 -22.74 5.24 2.89
N LYS A 273 -23.26 5.13 1.67
CA LYS A 273 -24.03 3.96 1.20
C LYS A 273 -23.95 3.83 -0.32
N ILE A 274 -23.83 2.60 -0.82
CA ILE A 274 -24.09 2.28 -2.23
C ILE A 274 -25.61 2.27 -2.41
N LEU A 275 -26.09 2.95 -3.45
CA LEU A 275 -27.51 3.00 -3.79
C LEU A 275 -27.83 1.90 -4.80
N PHE A 276 -28.97 1.23 -4.60
CA PHE A 276 -29.46 0.15 -5.44
C PHE A 276 -30.87 0.45 -5.94
N ASP A 277 -31.22 -0.06 -7.12
CA ASP A 277 -32.60 -0.07 -7.60
C ASP A 277 -33.37 -1.33 -7.14
N GLU A 278 -34.64 -1.42 -7.53
CA GLU A 278 -35.54 -2.56 -7.28
C GLU A 278 -34.99 -3.90 -7.82
N ASN A 279 -34.15 -3.85 -8.85
CA ASN A 279 -33.50 -5.01 -9.46
C ASN A 279 -32.15 -5.34 -8.81
N LYS A 280 -31.78 -4.61 -7.74
CA LYS A 280 -30.51 -4.72 -7.00
C LYS A 280 -29.28 -4.37 -7.84
N LYS A 281 -29.45 -3.60 -8.93
CA LYS A 281 -28.34 -2.97 -9.66
C LYS A 281 -27.83 -1.78 -8.84
N ALA A 282 -26.52 -1.64 -8.69
CA ALA A 282 -25.94 -0.42 -8.13
C ALA A 282 -26.17 0.77 -9.07
N THR A 283 -26.79 1.83 -8.57
CA THR A 283 -27.16 3.04 -9.33
C THR A 283 -26.40 4.28 -8.91
N GLY A 284 -25.66 4.24 -7.79
CA GLY A 284 -24.89 5.37 -7.31
C GLY A 284 -24.32 5.18 -5.91
N VAL A 285 -23.85 6.28 -5.32
CA VAL A 285 -23.26 6.34 -3.98
C VAL A 285 -23.78 7.60 -3.29
N LEU A 286 -24.28 7.44 -2.05
CA LEU A 286 -24.49 8.54 -1.12
C LEU A 286 -23.14 8.94 -0.52
N VAL A 287 -22.77 10.21 -0.64
CA VAL A 287 -21.47 10.77 -0.25
C VAL A 287 -21.69 11.95 0.71
N GLU A 288 -20.76 12.15 1.63
CA GLU A 288 -20.77 13.24 2.62
C GLU A 288 -19.47 14.02 2.56
N THR A 289 -19.55 15.36 2.50
CA THR A 289 -18.39 16.26 2.64
C THR A 289 -18.69 17.26 3.74
N GLY A 290 -17.89 17.26 4.81
CA GLY A 290 -18.06 18.21 5.92
C GLY A 290 -19.45 18.19 6.59
N GLY A 291 -20.13 17.04 6.61
CA GLY A 291 -21.49 16.89 7.13
C GLY A 291 -22.62 17.21 6.15
N TYR A 292 -22.31 17.56 4.89
CA TYR A 292 -23.31 17.77 3.84
C TYR A 292 -23.44 16.53 2.95
N PRO A 293 -24.58 15.82 2.97
CA PRO A 293 -24.82 14.64 2.13
C PRO A 293 -25.31 15.01 0.71
N PHE A 294 -24.88 14.26 -0.29
CA PHE A 294 -25.29 14.36 -1.69
C PHE A 294 -25.10 13.03 -2.42
N THR A 295 -25.79 12.86 -3.56
CA THR A 295 -25.77 11.61 -4.35
C THR A 295 -24.93 11.77 -5.60
N LEU A 296 -24.01 10.82 -5.81
CA LEU A 296 -23.34 10.61 -7.09
C LEU A 296 -23.98 9.40 -7.79
N THR A 297 -24.57 9.61 -8.97
CA THR A 297 -25.25 8.59 -9.76
C THR A 297 -24.28 7.95 -10.77
N ALA A 298 -24.34 6.64 -10.97
CA ALA A 298 -23.55 5.90 -11.97
C ALA A 298 -24.46 5.33 -13.06
N ASN A 299 -24.19 5.65 -14.33
CA ASN A 299 -24.90 5.07 -15.47
C ASN A 299 -24.56 3.58 -15.64
N LYS A 300 -23.27 3.24 -15.48
CA LYS A 300 -22.71 1.91 -15.74
C LYS A 300 -22.39 1.16 -14.46
N GLU A 301 -21.37 1.61 -13.71
CA GLU A 301 -20.78 0.85 -12.61
C GLU A 301 -20.38 1.69 -11.39
N VAL A 302 -20.51 1.11 -10.21
CA VAL A 302 -19.90 1.58 -8.96
C VAL A 302 -18.79 0.61 -8.58
N ILE A 303 -17.54 1.03 -8.72
CA ILE A 303 -16.35 0.22 -8.48
C ILE A 303 -15.84 0.50 -7.06
N LEU A 304 -15.70 -0.54 -6.24
CA LEU A 304 -15.31 -0.39 -4.84
C LEU A 304 -13.81 -0.58 -4.64
N SER A 305 -13.13 0.38 -4.03
CA SER A 305 -11.67 0.41 -3.85
C SER A 305 -11.22 1.04 -2.53
N ALA A 306 -12.09 1.03 -1.52
CA ALA A 306 -11.86 1.62 -0.19
C ALA A 306 -10.93 0.77 0.71
N GLY A 307 -10.25 -0.23 0.13
CA GLY A 307 -9.30 -1.11 0.80
C GLY A 307 -9.96 -2.17 1.70
N VAL A 308 -9.12 -3.00 2.31
CA VAL A 308 -9.53 -4.19 3.09
C VAL A 308 -10.51 -3.91 4.23
N PHE A 309 -10.57 -2.68 4.76
CA PHE A 309 -11.55 -2.29 5.78
C PHE A 309 -12.73 -1.48 5.24
N GLY A 310 -12.46 -0.40 4.50
CA GLY A 310 -13.53 0.48 3.99
C GLY A 310 -14.44 -0.20 2.97
N SER A 311 -13.94 -1.16 2.19
CA SER A 311 -14.76 -1.91 1.23
C SER A 311 -15.82 -2.78 1.92
N PRO A 312 -15.48 -3.75 2.81
CA PRO A 312 -16.50 -4.52 3.51
C PRO A 312 -17.36 -3.66 4.45
N GLN A 313 -16.81 -2.63 5.11
CA GLN A 313 -17.60 -1.68 5.91
C GLN A 313 -18.71 -1.03 5.07
N LEU A 314 -18.40 -0.53 3.87
CA LEU A 314 -19.40 0.10 3.01
C LEU A 314 -20.39 -0.92 2.43
N LEU A 315 -19.96 -2.14 2.07
CA LEU A 315 -20.88 -3.20 1.64
C LEU A 315 -21.91 -3.52 2.74
N LEU A 316 -21.44 -3.69 3.97
CA LEU A 316 -22.30 -3.92 5.14
C LEU A 316 -23.27 -2.76 5.37
N ALA A 317 -22.77 -1.51 5.40
CA ALA A 317 -23.62 -0.30 5.50
C ALA A 317 -24.64 -0.18 4.36
N SER A 318 -24.39 -0.82 3.22
CA SER A 318 -25.24 -0.85 2.03
C SER A 318 -26.17 -2.07 1.94
N GLY A 319 -26.22 -2.93 2.96
CA GLY A 319 -27.09 -4.11 2.98
C GLY A 319 -26.56 -5.31 2.18
N VAL A 320 -25.26 -5.36 1.90
CA VAL A 320 -24.59 -6.47 1.22
C VAL A 320 -23.62 -7.14 2.17
N GLY A 321 -23.99 -8.30 2.70
CA GLY A 321 -23.23 -8.99 3.75
C GLY A 321 -24.06 -10.05 4.48
N PRO A 322 -23.58 -10.58 5.62
CA PRO A 322 -24.29 -11.63 6.36
C PRO A 322 -25.64 -11.13 6.88
N ALA A 323 -26.75 -11.71 6.41
CA ALA A 323 -28.11 -11.20 6.67
C ALA A 323 -28.43 -11.00 8.17
N ALA A 324 -27.91 -11.86 9.04
CA ALA A 324 -28.09 -11.76 10.48
C ALA A 324 -27.33 -10.57 11.11
N GLU A 325 -26.10 -10.29 10.65
CA GLU A 325 -25.31 -9.15 11.11
C GLU A 325 -25.93 -7.82 10.65
N LEU A 326 -26.40 -7.76 9.40
CA LEU A 326 -27.14 -6.61 8.86
C LEU A 326 -28.42 -6.33 9.66
N SER A 327 -29.21 -7.38 9.91
CA SER A 327 -30.47 -7.26 10.66
C SER A 327 -30.25 -6.81 12.11
N ALA A 328 -29.15 -7.23 12.74
CA ALA A 328 -28.81 -6.87 14.13
C ALA A 328 -28.50 -5.37 14.31
N VAL A 329 -28.09 -4.66 13.24
CA VAL A 329 -27.88 -3.20 13.24
C VAL A 329 -28.96 -2.43 12.46
N GLY A 330 -30.09 -3.08 12.13
CA GLY A 330 -31.24 -2.43 11.49
C GLY A 330 -31.05 -2.09 10.01
N ILE A 331 -30.26 -2.86 9.26
CA ILE A 331 -29.99 -2.65 7.84
C ILE A 331 -30.79 -3.65 6.99
N ASP A 332 -31.57 -3.14 6.04
CA ASP A 332 -32.27 -3.96 5.04
C ASP A 332 -31.29 -4.79 4.18
N VAL A 333 -31.57 -6.07 4.02
CA VAL A 333 -30.71 -7.01 3.28
C VAL A 333 -30.96 -6.90 1.77
N ILE A 334 -30.10 -6.14 1.08
CA ILE A 334 -30.03 -6.13 -0.38
C ILE A 334 -29.54 -7.50 -0.88
N ALA A 335 -28.46 -8.03 -0.33
CA ALA A 335 -27.95 -9.36 -0.68
C ALA A 335 -27.25 -10.05 0.50
N ASP A 336 -27.73 -11.24 0.87
CA ASP A 336 -27.04 -12.09 1.83
C ASP A 336 -25.73 -12.63 1.22
N ARG A 337 -24.62 -12.21 1.82
CA ARG A 337 -23.25 -12.49 1.37
C ARG A 337 -22.38 -12.76 2.60
N PRO A 338 -22.45 -13.97 3.19
CA PRO A 338 -21.81 -14.27 4.47
C PRO A 338 -20.28 -14.15 4.49
N GLY A 339 -19.62 -14.11 3.33
CA GLY A 339 -18.17 -13.86 3.21
C GLY A 339 -17.75 -12.39 3.34
N VAL A 340 -18.67 -11.42 3.29
CA VAL A 340 -18.30 -9.99 3.41
C VAL A 340 -17.74 -9.72 4.81
N GLY A 341 -16.52 -9.18 4.85
CA GLY A 341 -15.80 -8.93 6.08
C GLY A 341 -15.22 -10.18 6.75
N LYS A 342 -15.22 -11.36 6.12
CA LYS A 342 -14.64 -12.59 6.69
C LYS A 342 -13.37 -13.01 5.93
N GLY A 343 -12.56 -13.87 6.56
CA GLY A 343 -11.36 -14.43 5.91
C GLY A 343 -10.18 -13.45 5.78
N MET A 344 -10.09 -12.44 6.65
CA MET A 344 -9.00 -11.48 6.67
C MET A 344 -7.66 -12.18 6.88
N GLN A 345 -6.64 -11.74 6.14
CA GLN A 345 -5.29 -12.29 6.12
C GLN A 345 -4.29 -11.13 6.12
N ASP A 346 -3.21 -11.27 6.88
CA ASP A 346 -2.21 -10.22 7.08
C ASP A 346 -0.89 -10.80 7.62
N HIS A 347 0.23 -10.15 7.33
CA HIS A 347 1.57 -10.59 7.76
C HIS A 347 1.96 -9.92 9.08
N ILE A 348 1.63 -10.58 10.21
CA ILE A 348 2.15 -10.14 11.51
C ILE A 348 3.68 -10.26 11.54
N PHE A 349 4.37 -9.21 12.00
CA PHE A 349 5.82 -9.14 12.08
C PHE A 349 6.34 -8.70 13.46
N THR A 350 7.55 -9.12 13.80
CA THR A 350 8.26 -8.77 15.04
C THR A 350 9.77 -8.85 14.81
N GLY A 351 10.56 -8.05 15.53
CA GLY A 351 12.01 -7.98 15.30
C GLY A 351 12.82 -7.72 16.55
N ILE A 352 14.09 -8.15 16.51
CA ILE A 352 15.03 -7.96 17.61
C ILE A 352 16.02 -6.86 17.22
N GLY A 353 15.96 -5.74 17.94
CA GLY A 353 16.87 -4.61 17.78
C GLY A 353 18.20 -4.85 18.49
N TYR A 354 19.31 -4.61 17.78
CA TYR A 354 20.69 -4.72 18.30
C TYR A 354 21.44 -3.40 18.13
N ARG A 355 22.35 -3.10 19.07
CA ARG A 355 23.36 -2.05 18.90
C ARG A 355 24.29 -2.44 17.76
N VAL A 356 24.59 -1.51 16.85
CA VAL A 356 25.50 -1.68 15.71
C VAL A 356 26.55 -0.58 15.68
N ASN A 357 27.75 -0.89 15.21
CA ASN A 357 28.80 0.10 14.96
C ASN A 357 28.76 0.55 13.48
N ALA A 358 27.64 1.15 13.09
CA ALA A 358 27.38 1.63 11.74
C ALA A 358 26.36 2.79 11.79
N PRO A 359 26.39 3.75 10.85
CA PRO A 359 25.35 4.78 10.76
C PRO A 359 24.02 4.13 10.34
N THR A 360 22.95 4.53 11.02
CA THR A 360 21.56 4.06 10.85
C THR A 360 20.61 5.24 11.07
N ILE A 361 19.28 5.03 11.02
CA ILE A 361 18.31 6.08 11.34
C ILE A 361 18.52 6.66 12.76
N SER A 362 19.05 5.87 13.71
CA SER A 362 19.49 6.37 15.03
C SER A 362 20.46 7.55 14.92
N LYS A 363 21.35 7.57 13.91
CA LYS A 363 22.27 8.70 13.70
C LYS A 363 21.55 9.95 13.18
N LEU A 364 20.54 9.81 12.32
CA LEU A 364 19.72 10.94 11.85
C LEU A 364 18.89 11.56 12.98
N GLY A 365 18.45 10.75 13.96
CA GLY A 365 17.79 11.25 15.17
C GLY A 365 18.76 11.93 16.14
N ASN A 366 19.90 11.29 16.42
CA ASN A 366 20.73 11.61 17.58
C ASN A 366 21.93 12.53 17.27
N ASP A 367 22.26 12.77 15.99
CA ASP A 367 23.34 13.68 15.55
C ASP A 367 22.79 14.75 14.59
N PRO A 368 22.41 15.94 15.10
CA PRO A 368 21.85 17.02 14.29
C PRO A 368 22.81 17.57 13.21
N ALA A 369 24.13 17.43 13.40
CA ALA A 369 25.11 17.87 12.40
C ALA A 369 25.13 16.90 11.21
N PHE A 370 25.11 15.60 11.48
CA PHE A 370 24.94 14.58 10.45
C PHE A 370 23.57 14.67 9.78
N ALA A 371 22.48 14.93 10.53
CA ALA A 371 21.16 15.16 9.93
C ALA A 371 21.18 16.35 8.94
N ALA A 372 21.84 17.46 9.30
CA ALA A 372 22.00 18.61 8.40
C ALA A 372 22.87 18.29 7.18
N GLU A 373 23.96 17.53 7.35
CA GLU A 373 24.81 17.04 6.25
C GLU A 373 24.01 16.17 5.27
N GLN A 374 23.29 15.17 5.77
CA GLN A 374 22.48 14.29 4.92
C GLN A 374 21.31 15.03 4.25
N ALA A 375 20.75 16.07 4.88
CA ALA A 375 19.74 16.92 4.26
C ALA A 375 20.34 17.75 3.11
N ALA A 376 21.51 18.35 3.30
CA ALA A 376 22.23 19.05 2.22
C ALA A 376 22.65 18.12 1.08
N LEU A 377 22.87 16.82 1.35
CA LEU A 377 23.07 15.81 0.30
C LEU A 377 21.78 15.49 -0.49
N TYR A 378 20.61 15.54 0.17
CA TYR A 378 19.32 15.24 -0.45
C TYR A 378 18.86 16.32 -1.45
N GLU A 379 19.18 17.59 -1.20
CA GLU A 379 18.86 18.73 -2.09
C GLU A 379 19.68 18.75 -3.42
N ASN A 380 20.57 17.78 -3.65
CA ASN A 380 21.30 17.65 -4.92
C ASN A 380 20.41 17.12 -6.05
N THR A 381 20.91 17.16 -7.29
CA THR A 381 20.31 16.49 -8.43
C THR A 381 21.40 15.75 -9.22
N PRO A 382 21.47 14.41 -9.18
CA PRO A 382 20.61 13.50 -8.41
C PRO A 382 20.71 13.70 -6.88
N ALA A 383 19.61 13.44 -6.18
CA ALA A 383 19.54 13.48 -4.71
C ALA A 383 20.43 12.38 -4.10
N ALA A 384 21.10 12.70 -2.99
CA ALA A 384 22.05 11.80 -2.32
C ALA A 384 21.86 11.75 -0.80
N GLY A 385 22.65 10.91 -0.12
CA GLY A 385 22.62 10.81 1.35
C GLY A 385 21.41 10.04 1.90
N MET A 386 21.42 9.81 3.21
CA MET A 386 20.58 8.81 3.88
C MET A 386 19.06 9.05 3.74
N TYR A 387 18.61 10.29 3.54
CA TYR A 387 17.18 10.61 3.33
C TYR A 387 16.57 9.95 2.07
N THR A 388 17.41 9.54 1.11
CA THR A 388 17.00 8.81 -0.10
C THR A 388 16.61 7.33 0.13
N SER A 389 16.83 6.78 1.33
CA SER A 389 16.56 5.37 1.67
C SER A 389 15.31 5.22 2.55
N PRO A 390 14.34 4.36 2.18
CA PRO A 390 13.27 3.83 3.03
C PRO A 390 13.71 2.97 4.24
N ASN A 391 14.91 3.17 4.77
CA ASN A 391 15.54 2.47 5.90
C ASN A 391 15.69 0.92 5.81
N THR A 392 14.99 0.25 4.90
CA THR A 392 14.82 -1.20 4.78
C THR A 392 15.25 -1.66 3.38
N ASP A 393 16.56 -1.80 3.19
CA ASP A 393 17.16 -1.97 1.87
C ASP A 393 17.32 -3.44 1.43
N VAL A 394 17.24 -4.40 2.36
CA VAL A 394 17.42 -5.84 2.09
C VAL A 394 16.27 -6.63 2.71
N ILE A 395 15.69 -7.52 1.91
CA ILE A 395 14.71 -8.51 2.36
C ILE A 395 15.22 -9.91 1.97
N GLY A 396 14.85 -10.92 2.75
CA GLY A 396 14.97 -12.33 2.40
C GLY A 396 13.66 -13.08 2.62
N TRP A 397 13.39 -14.09 1.81
CA TRP A 397 12.22 -14.96 1.93
C TRP A 397 12.69 -16.41 2.06
N GLU A 398 12.14 -17.14 3.03
CA GLU A 398 12.50 -18.54 3.30
C GLU A 398 11.27 -19.45 3.27
N LYS A 399 11.41 -20.58 2.58
CA LYS A 399 10.60 -21.79 2.77
C LYS A 399 11.38 -22.65 3.77
N ILE A 400 10.85 -22.90 4.97
CA ILE A 400 11.67 -23.35 6.10
C ILE A 400 12.35 -24.69 5.78
N PRO A 401 13.69 -24.78 5.83
CA PRO A 401 14.42 -25.99 5.48
C PRO A 401 14.00 -27.23 6.29
N GLU A 402 13.85 -28.36 5.59
CA GLU A 402 13.30 -29.61 6.13
C GLU A 402 13.98 -30.11 7.43
N LYS A 403 15.29 -29.85 7.57
CA LYS A 403 16.06 -30.09 8.80
C LYS A 403 15.39 -29.53 10.07
N TYR A 404 14.71 -28.39 9.97
CA TYR A 404 14.04 -27.72 11.08
C TYR A 404 12.58 -28.20 11.28
N ARG A 405 11.96 -28.79 10.25
CA ARG A 405 10.58 -29.31 10.29
C ARG A 405 10.43 -30.64 11.03
N SER A 406 11.54 -31.32 11.32
CA SER A 406 11.62 -32.59 12.06
C SER A 406 10.98 -32.62 13.46
N LYS A 407 10.47 -31.49 13.97
CA LYS A 407 9.73 -31.35 15.23
C LYS A 407 8.32 -30.77 15.08
N TRP A 408 7.88 -30.50 13.85
CA TRP A 408 6.55 -29.96 13.55
C TRP A 408 5.50 -31.08 13.58
N SER A 409 4.25 -30.75 13.90
CA SER A 409 3.16 -31.75 13.89
C SER A 409 2.83 -32.17 12.45
N ASN A 410 2.11 -33.28 12.28
CA ASN A 410 1.66 -33.70 10.96
C ASN A 410 0.64 -32.69 10.39
N GLU A 411 -0.13 -32.09 11.30
CA GLU A 411 -1.11 -31.04 11.08
C GLU A 411 -0.41 -29.75 10.60
N THR A 412 0.73 -29.37 11.19
CA THR A 412 1.61 -28.28 10.72
C THR A 412 2.07 -28.52 9.29
N GLN A 413 2.58 -29.73 9.02
CA GLN A 413 3.17 -30.06 7.73
C GLN A 413 2.09 -30.11 6.64
N ALA A 414 0.91 -30.66 6.93
CA ALA A 414 -0.24 -30.67 6.03
C ALA A 414 -0.75 -29.24 5.72
N ALA A 415 -0.94 -28.40 6.74
CA ALA A 415 -1.46 -27.04 6.58
C ALA A 415 -0.50 -26.13 5.77
N LEU A 416 0.82 -26.38 5.86
CA LEU A 416 1.82 -25.65 5.07
C LEU A 416 2.03 -26.25 3.67
N ALA A 417 1.76 -27.55 3.47
CA ALA A 417 1.74 -28.18 2.15
C ALA A 417 0.56 -27.73 1.26
N GLU A 418 -0.47 -27.10 1.84
CA GLU A 418 -1.50 -26.39 1.06
C GLU A 418 -0.95 -25.15 0.30
N TYR A 419 0.23 -24.64 0.66
CA TYR A 419 0.85 -23.49 -0.01
C TYR A 419 1.81 -23.96 -1.11
N PRO A 420 1.87 -23.26 -2.27
CA PRO A 420 2.78 -23.57 -3.36
C PRO A 420 4.24 -23.72 -2.90
N ALA A 421 5.01 -24.53 -3.62
CA ALA A 421 6.41 -24.79 -3.28
C ALA A 421 7.29 -23.52 -3.30
N ASP A 422 6.93 -22.53 -4.13
CA ASP A 422 7.59 -21.23 -4.20
C ASP A 422 7.07 -20.21 -3.17
N TRP A 423 5.92 -20.45 -2.52
CA TRP A 423 5.29 -19.54 -1.56
C TRP A 423 6.06 -19.57 -0.23
N PRO A 424 6.77 -18.49 0.15
CA PRO A 424 7.62 -18.47 1.33
C PRO A 424 6.81 -18.49 2.63
N GLU A 425 7.42 -19.03 3.69
CA GLU A 425 6.79 -19.17 5.02
C GLU A 425 7.16 -18.01 5.94
N VAL A 426 8.40 -17.48 5.81
CA VAL A 426 8.92 -16.36 6.59
C VAL A 426 9.57 -15.32 5.68
N GLU A 427 9.32 -14.05 6.00
CA GLU A 427 10.03 -12.87 5.48
C GLU A 427 11.05 -12.39 6.52
N TYR A 428 12.25 -12.02 6.08
CA TYR A 428 13.33 -11.44 6.88
C TYR A 428 13.59 -10.02 6.39
N ILE A 429 13.35 -9.02 7.26
CA ILE A 429 13.35 -7.61 6.91
C ILE A 429 14.53 -6.92 7.62
N ALA A 430 15.50 -6.39 6.88
CA ALA A 430 16.70 -5.74 7.42
C ALA A 430 16.48 -4.24 7.66
N ILE A 431 15.81 -3.92 8.77
CA ILE A 431 15.42 -2.56 9.14
C ILE A 431 16.59 -1.82 9.79
N SER A 432 16.98 -0.67 9.24
CA SER A 432 18.14 0.11 9.70
C SER A 432 17.76 1.14 10.78
N SER A 433 16.99 0.70 11.78
CA SER A 433 16.53 1.47 12.93
C SER A 433 16.23 0.57 14.13
N PHE A 434 15.93 1.16 15.29
CA PHE A 434 15.39 0.43 16.44
C PHE A 434 13.86 0.32 16.37
N LEU A 435 13.35 -0.90 16.15
CA LEU A 435 11.92 -1.16 16.13
C LEU A 435 11.30 -1.23 17.54
N GLY A 436 12.10 -1.59 18.55
CA GLY A 436 11.70 -1.71 19.95
C GLY A 436 10.44 -2.55 20.16
N ASN A 437 9.42 -1.96 20.78
CA ASN A 437 8.11 -2.59 20.98
C ASN A 437 7.09 -2.24 19.86
N GLN A 438 7.52 -1.62 18.76
CA GLN A 438 6.70 -1.07 17.66
C GLN A 438 5.74 0.08 18.07
N VAL A 439 6.13 0.93 19.02
CA VAL A 439 5.51 2.26 19.25
C VAL A 439 6.54 3.30 18.82
N ILE A 440 6.46 3.78 17.59
CA ILE A 440 7.61 4.34 16.85
C ILE A 440 7.96 5.77 17.32
N GLU A 441 7.00 6.50 17.88
CA GLU A 441 7.31 7.79 18.53
C GLU A 441 8.22 7.57 19.75
N GLY A 442 9.51 7.91 19.59
CA GLY A 442 10.50 7.84 20.66
C GLY A 442 11.05 6.43 20.95
N THR A 443 10.94 5.46 20.03
CA THR A 443 11.52 4.12 20.25
C THR A 443 13.03 4.12 20.42
N ASP A 444 13.77 4.96 19.69
CA ASP A 444 15.23 4.93 19.72
C ASP A 444 15.75 5.07 21.17
N PRO A 445 16.69 4.23 21.63
CA PRO A 445 17.12 4.27 23.02
C PRO A 445 17.83 5.56 23.44
N ASN A 446 18.22 6.43 22.49
CA ASN A 446 18.87 7.74 22.74
C ASN A 446 20.14 7.65 23.63
N ASP A 447 20.76 6.47 23.72
CA ASP A 447 21.83 6.14 24.66
C ASP A 447 23.24 6.29 24.05
N GLY A 448 23.33 7.00 22.93
CA GLY A 448 24.56 7.24 22.17
C GLY A 448 24.97 6.13 21.20
N PHE A 449 24.24 5.00 21.15
CA PHE A 449 24.51 3.92 20.20
C PHE A 449 23.61 4.02 18.95
N ASN A 450 24.06 3.40 17.86
CA ASN A 450 23.25 3.19 16.67
C ASN A 450 22.55 1.83 16.75
N TYR A 451 21.36 1.70 16.17
CA TYR A 451 20.58 0.48 16.23
C TYR A 451 20.08 0.02 14.86
N ALA A 452 20.02 -1.29 14.69
CA ALA A 452 19.37 -1.94 13.57
C ALA A 452 18.55 -3.14 14.06
N THR A 453 17.51 -3.51 13.32
CA THR A 453 16.58 -4.58 13.67
C THR A 453 16.50 -5.58 12.52
N LEU A 454 16.78 -6.85 12.80
CA LEU A 454 16.33 -7.93 11.92
C LEU A 454 14.91 -8.30 12.37
N SER A 455 13.93 -7.99 11.52
CA SER A 455 12.53 -8.34 11.74
C SER A 455 12.17 -9.59 10.95
N ILE A 456 11.23 -10.37 11.47
CA ILE A 456 10.60 -11.51 10.79
C ILE A 456 9.11 -11.25 10.63
N ALA A 457 8.53 -11.62 9.48
CA ALA A 457 7.08 -11.62 9.25
C ALA A 457 6.58 -13.03 8.88
N LEU A 458 5.36 -13.35 9.30
CA LEU A 458 4.71 -14.63 8.98
C LEU A 458 3.95 -14.53 7.66
N VAL A 459 4.38 -15.30 6.66
CA VAL A 459 3.93 -15.18 5.24
C VAL A 459 2.98 -16.29 4.80
N ALA A 460 2.94 -17.38 5.58
CA ALA A 460 1.91 -18.41 5.49
C ALA A 460 0.99 -18.43 6.74
N PRO A 461 0.40 -17.30 7.17
CA PRO A 461 -0.50 -17.28 8.32
C PRO A 461 -1.77 -18.08 7.99
N ARG A 462 -2.16 -18.97 8.89
CA ARG A 462 -3.38 -19.79 8.77
C ARG A 462 -4.58 -19.17 9.47
N SER A 463 -4.35 -18.47 10.59
CA SER A 463 -5.36 -17.68 11.29
C SER A 463 -6.11 -16.74 10.34
N ARG A 464 -7.41 -16.57 10.58
CA ARG A 464 -8.29 -15.71 9.76
C ARG A 464 -9.03 -14.73 10.64
N GLY A 465 -8.93 -13.46 10.28
CA GLY A 465 -9.64 -12.38 10.93
C GLY A 465 -11.03 -12.10 10.35
N THR A 466 -11.75 -11.19 11.00
CA THR A 466 -13.04 -10.66 10.56
C THR A 466 -13.12 -9.14 10.71
N LEU A 467 -14.08 -8.56 10.02
CA LEU A 467 -14.54 -7.19 10.14
C LEU A 467 -16.07 -7.22 10.19
N THR A 468 -16.65 -6.41 11.07
CA THR A 468 -18.10 -6.17 11.10
C THR A 468 -18.41 -4.75 11.56
N ILE A 469 -19.68 -4.34 11.51
CA ILE A 469 -20.14 -2.99 11.85
C ILE A 469 -21.07 -2.98 13.05
N THR A 470 -21.04 -1.91 13.83
CA THR A 470 -21.93 -1.65 14.97
C THR A 470 -22.98 -0.56 14.67
N SER A 471 -22.92 0.03 13.48
CA SER A 471 -23.77 1.15 13.04
C SER A 471 -23.88 1.15 11.51
N PRO A 472 -25.01 1.57 10.93
CA PRO A 472 -25.12 1.85 9.50
C PRO A 472 -24.34 3.10 9.05
N ASP A 473 -23.89 3.97 9.97
CA ASP A 473 -23.09 5.15 9.63
C ASP A 473 -21.60 4.82 9.49
N THR A 474 -21.04 5.02 8.29
CA THR A 474 -19.62 4.81 7.99
C THR A 474 -18.67 5.79 8.70
N ASN A 475 -19.17 6.83 9.39
CA ASN A 475 -18.36 7.62 10.34
C ASN A 475 -17.96 6.79 11.58
N VAL A 476 -18.73 5.76 11.93
CA VAL A 476 -18.38 4.84 13.04
C VAL A 476 -17.39 3.81 12.51
N ALA A 477 -16.23 3.70 13.17
CA ALA A 477 -15.22 2.72 12.82
C ALA A 477 -15.76 1.29 12.96
N PRO A 478 -15.45 0.38 12.02
CA PRO A 478 -15.87 -1.02 12.13
C PRO A 478 -15.08 -1.74 13.23
N LEU A 479 -15.63 -2.84 13.74
CA LEU A 479 -14.88 -3.77 14.58
C LEU A 479 -13.93 -4.56 13.68
N ILE A 480 -12.63 -4.42 13.93
CA ILE A 480 -11.55 -5.05 13.15
C ILE A 480 -10.85 -6.07 14.04
N ASP A 481 -10.95 -7.35 13.71
CA ASP A 481 -10.27 -8.43 14.41
C ASP A 481 -9.39 -9.21 13.41
N PRO A 482 -8.08 -8.92 13.28
CA PRO A 482 -7.20 -9.69 12.42
C PRO A 482 -7.04 -11.16 12.82
N GLY A 483 -7.47 -11.56 14.02
CA GLY A 483 -7.33 -12.92 14.54
C GLY A 483 -5.87 -13.34 14.71
N TYR A 484 -4.96 -12.40 14.99
CA TYR A 484 -3.51 -12.68 15.00
C TYR A 484 -3.14 -13.81 15.96
N LEU A 485 -2.39 -14.79 15.46
CA LEU A 485 -1.84 -15.92 16.22
C LEU A 485 -2.90 -16.76 16.97
N THR A 486 -4.13 -16.82 16.46
CA THR A 486 -5.24 -17.57 17.06
C THR A 486 -5.25 -19.06 16.73
N GLU A 487 -4.62 -19.46 15.62
CA GLU A 487 -4.59 -20.85 15.16
C GLU A 487 -3.35 -21.55 15.71
N LYS A 488 -3.58 -22.64 16.45
CA LYS A 488 -2.51 -23.46 17.05
C LYS A 488 -2.08 -24.52 16.05
N ILE A 489 -0.87 -24.38 15.53
CA ILE A 489 -0.23 -25.23 14.52
C ILE A 489 1.17 -25.62 14.99
#